data_AF-A0AAJ7QJE2-F1
#
_entry.id   AF-A0AAJ7QJE2-F1
#
_cell.length_a   1.000
_cell.length_b   1.000
_cell.length_c   1.000
_cell.angle_alpha   90.00
_cell.angle_beta   90.00
_cell.angle_gamma   90.00
#
_symmetry.space_group_name_H-M   'P 1'
#
loop_
_entity.id
_entity.type
_entity.pdbx_description
1 polymer ?
#
loop_
_entity_poly.entity_id
_entity_poly.type
_entity_poly.pdbx_seq_one_letter_code
_entity_poly.pdbx_strand_id
1 'polypeptide(L)'
;MCSCTCSAPNALALYSDDRGSTWKLGKMFQTQSGECQMAEIFDGDKSSIYCNARSRGCCRVEAVSENGGADFHTLSNATKLVETDSGCQGSVVSFPAQDEGADIEGDPKWLIYTHPSNQCKRTDLGVYVNKSPKDPSKWSKPWIINIGPSGYSDLAYIGNGWFACLMERGVKKETEQIASVVFSYNDIKQSTTMQCIMSCQCFKCP
;
A
#
# COMPACT_ATOMS: atom_id res chain seq x y z
N MET A 1 35.22 -18.58 15.88
CA MET A 1 34.03 -18.51 15.00
C MET A 1 33.52 -17.09 15.05
N CYS A 2 33.68 -16.31 13.99
CA CYS A 2 33.04 -14.99 13.92
C CYS A 2 31.54 -15.22 13.73
N SER A 3 30.75 -14.88 14.75
CA SER A 3 29.30 -14.70 14.60
C SER A 3 29.11 -13.47 13.73
N CYS A 4 28.88 -13.67 12.43
CA CYS A 4 28.40 -12.60 11.57
C CYS A 4 26.99 -12.25 12.06
N THR A 5 26.87 -11.24 12.92
CA THR A 5 25.58 -10.65 13.25
C THR A 5 25.04 -10.01 11.98
N CYS A 6 24.21 -10.76 11.26
CA CYS A 6 23.48 -10.25 10.11
C CYS A 6 22.53 -9.17 10.64
N SER A 7 22.88 -7.90 10.43
CA SER A 7 22.04 -6.77 10.84
C SER A 7 20.66 -6.93 10.18
N ALA A 8 19.60 -6.78 10.97
CA ALA A 8 18.25 -6.81 10.43
C ALA A 8 18.07 -5.64 9.42
N PRO A 9 17.44 -5.87 8.25
CA PRO A 9 17.20 -4.79 7.30
C PRO A 9 16.18 -3.80 7.89
N ASN A 10 16.36 -2.52 7.55
CA ASN A 10 15.42 -1.45 7.88
C ASN A 10 15.29 -0.53 6.66
N ALA A 11 14.05 -0.15 6.34
CA ALA A 11 13.77 0.82 5.29
C ALA A 11 14.36 2.20 5.63
N LEU A 12 14.65 3.01 4.61
CA LEU A 12 15.07 4.40 4.70
C LEU A 12 14.65 5.15 3.44
N ALA A 13 14.63 6.49 3.48
CA ALA A 13 14.46 7.31 2.29
C ALA A 13 15.82 7.78 1.74
N LEU A 14 15.91 7.86 0.42
CA LEU A 14 16.95 8.60 -0.30
C LEU A 14 16.23 9.74 -1.03
N TYR A 15 16.60 10.98 -0.78
CA TYR A 15 15.88 12.15 -1.30
C TYR A 15 16.82 13.25 -1.80
N SER A 16 16.30 14.11 -2.66
CA SER A 16 17.01 15.23 -3.27
C SER A 16 16.10 16.45 -3.34
N ASP A 17 16.61 17.59 -2.87
CA ASP A 17 15.91 18.87 -2.86
C ASP A 17 16.36 19.80 -4.00
N ASP A 18 17.28 19.34 -4.84
CA ASP A 18 17.97 20.11 -5.88
C ASP A 18 17.89 19.44 -7.26
N ARG A 19 16.75 18.79 -7.51
CA ARG A 19 16.41 18.13 -8.78
C ARG A 19 17.40 17.02 -9.16
N GLY A 20 17.90 16.28 -8.16
CA GLY A 20 18.79 15.14 -8.34
C GLY A 20 20.27 15.48 -8.41
N SER A 21 20.67 16.72 -8.13
CA SER A 21 22.08 17.14 -8.16
C SER A 21 22.86 16.58 -6.97
N THR A 22 22.24 16.58 -5.79
CA THR A 22 22.76 15.94 -4.58
C THR A 22 21.68 15.09 -3.91
N TRP A 23 22.13 14.08 -3.15
CA TRP A 23 21.27 13.12 -2.50
C TRP A 23 21.60 13.01 -1.02
N LYS A 24 20.57 12.92 -0.19
CA LYS A 24 20.67 12.75 1.26
C LYS A 24 20.02 11.42 1.64
N LEU A 25 20.67 10.69 2.56
CA LEU A 25 20.07 9.52 3.19
C LEU A 25 19.32 9.96 4.44
N GLY A 26 18.05 9.58 4.53
CA GLY A 26 17.28 9.65 5.76
C GLY A 26 17.75 8.62 6.79
N LYS A 27 17.29 8.78 8.03
CA LYS A 27 17.52 7.78 9.08
C LYS A 27 16.79 6.48 8.73
N MET A 28 17.42 5.36 9.03
CA MET A 28 16.76 4.05 8.98
C MET A 28 15.59 3.98 9.95
N PHE A 29 14.58 3.21 9.57
CA PHE A 29 13.46 2.89 10.44
C PHE A 29 13.98 2.18 11.69
N GLN A 30 13.34 2.45 12.84
CA GLN A 30 13.63 1.71 14.07
C GLN A 30 13.03 0.29 14.05
N THR A 31 12.00 0.09 13.22
CA THR A 31 11.33 -1.19 13.06
C THR A 31 11.90 -1.94 11.85
N GLN A 32 12.28 -3.21 12.08
CA GLN A 32 12.75 -4.12 11.03
C GLN A 32 11.78 -4.12 9.85
N SER A 33 12.32 -3.82 8.66
CA SER A 33 11.54 -3.61 7.44
C SER A 33 12.39 -3.86 6.19
N GLY A 34 11.73 -4.25 5.10
CA GLY A 34 12.35 -4.55 3.82
C GLY A 34 11.97 -3.53 2.74
N GLU A 35 11.65 -4.05 1.55
CA GLU A 35 11.17 -3.27 0.41
C GLU A 35 10.00 -2.38 0.81
N CYS A 36 9.99 -1.13 0.36
CA CYS A 36 8.96 -0.16 0.71
C CYS A 36 8.63 0.74 -0.49
N GLN A 37 7.46 1.37 -0.42
CA GLN A 37 7.08 2.48 -1.28
C GLN A 37 6.56 3.63 -0.43
N MET A 38 6.68 4.84 -0.96
CA MET A 38 6.34 6.07 -0.28
C MET A 38 5.36 6.89 -1.11
N ALA A 39 4.45 7.58 -0.44
CA ALA A 39 3.49 8.47 -1.06
C ALA A 39 3.39 9.77 -0.23
N GLU A 40 3.32 10.91 -0.92
CA GLU A 40 3.07 12.18 -0.26
C GLU A 40 1.58 12.33 0.07
N ILE A 41 1.29 12.72 1.30
CA ILE A 41 -0.06 12.92 1.84
C ILE A 41 -0.19 14.34 2.41
N PHE A 42 -1.42 14.85 2.40
CA PHE A 42 -1.73 16.22 2.83
C PHE A 42 -2.79 16.21 3.94
N ASP A 43 -2.55 17.03 4.97
CA ASP A 43 -3.51 17.35 6.02
C ASP A 43 -3.63 18.88 6.09
N GLY A 44 -4.59 19.43 5.34
CA GLY A 44 -4.59 20.84 4.96
C GLY A 44 -3.30 21.21 4.23
N ASP A 45 -2.67 22.31 4.63
CA ASP A 45 -1.42 22.79 4.01
C ASP A 45 -0.16 22.01 4.44
N LYS A 46 -0.30 21.01 5.31
CA LYS A 46 0.84 20.23 5.81
C LYS A 46 1.06 18.99 4.95
N SER A 47 2.20 18.95 4.26
CA SER A 47 2.69 17.75 3.59
C SER A 47 3.39 16.80 4.57
N SER A 48 3.21 15.49 4.37
CA SER A 48 3.96 14.44 5.04
C SER A 48 4.24 13.31 4.05
N ILE A 49 5.31 12.55 4.27
CA ILE A 49 5.60 11.36 3.47
C ILE A 49 5.12 10.13 4.24
N TYR A 50 4.14 9.43 3.70
CA TYR A 50 3.74 8.11 4.17
C TYR A 50 4.62 7.04 3.53
N CYS A 51 4.98 6.01 4.29
CA CYS A 51 5.74 4.86 3.83
C CYS A 51 5.04 3.57 4.25
N ASN A 52 4.89 2.64 3.30
CA ASN A 52 4.48 1.26 3.56
C ASN A 52 5.64 0.32 3.23
N ALA A 53 6.07 -0.47 4.21
CA ALA A 53 7.20 -1.37 4.09
C ALA A 53 6.82 -2.82 4.37
N ARG A 54 7.45 -3.71 3.60
CA ARG A 54 7.45 -5.15 3.80
C ARG A 54 7.99 -5.48 5.18
N SER A 55 7.32 -6.39 5.85
CA SER A 55 7.76 -6.89 7.14
C SER A 55 8.03 -8.41 7.08
N ARG A 56 8.60 -8.94 8.16
CA ARG A 56 8.62 -10.40 8.44
C ARG A 56 7.60 -10.77 9.53
N GLY A 57 6.77 -9.83 9.95
CA GLY A 57 5.69 -10.05 10.90
C GLY A 57 4.39 -10.40 10.18
N CYS A 58 3.27 -10.35 10.90
CA CYS A 58 1.95 -10.67 10.35
C CYS A 58 1.30 -9.52 9.56
N CYS A 59 1.84 -8.30 9.66
CA CYS A 59 1.28 -7.08 9.06
C CYS A 59 2.39 -6.20 8.50
N ARG A 60 2.01 -5.27 7.61
CA ARG A 60 2.91 -4.27 7.03
C ARG A 60 3.46 -3.33 8.10
N VAL A 61 4.64 -2.76 7.87
CA VAL A 61 5.16 -1.64 8.66
C VAL A 61 4.75 -0.35 7.97
N GLU A 62 3.96 0.47 8.65
CA GLU A 62 3.52 1.78 8.16
C GLU A 62 4.25 2.87 8.95
N ALA A 63 4.76 3.90 8.29
CA ALA A 63 5.47 4.99 8.94
C ALA A 63 5.23 6.32 8.24
N VAL A 64 5.40 7.43 8.96
CA VAL A 64 5.22 8.78 8.41
C VAL A 64 6.43 9.65 8.72
N SER A 65 6.80 10.52 7.78
CA SER A 65 7.80 11.56 7.94
C SER A 65 7.14 12.93 7.76
N GLU A 66 7.40 13.85 8.69
CA GLU A 66 6.91 15.24 8.64
C GLU A 66 8.02 16.23 8.29
N ASN A 67 9.19 15.73 7.89
CA ASN A 67 10.38 16.53 7.57
C ASN A 67 11.05 16.09 6.25
N GLY A 68 10.23 15.75 5.25
CA GLY A 68 10.71 15.47 3.89
C GLY A 68 11.49 14.17 3.75
N GLY A 69 11.30 13.21 4.66
CA GLY A 69 11.96 11.90 4.61
C GLY A 69 13.27 11.81 5.39
N ALA A 70 13.64 12.85 6.14
CA ALA A 70 14.85 12.82 6.96
C ALA A 70 14.74 11.81 8.12
N ASP A 71 13.57 11.69 8.75
CA ASP A 71 13.23 10.59 9.65
C ASP A 71 11.75 10.20 9.61
N PHE A 72 11.48 8.97 10.05
CA PHE A 72 10.16 8.36 10.01
C PHE A 72 9.78 7.82 11.40
N HIS A 73 8.52 8.01 11.77
CA HIS A 73 7.92 7.38 12.95
C HIS A 73 6.96 6.28 12.52
N THR A 74 7.13 5.07 13.06
CA THR A 74 6.24 3.93 12.80
C THR A 74 4.87 4.20 13.42
N LEU A 75 3.80 4.00 12.65
CA LEU A 75 2.43 4.08 13.13
C LEU A 75 2.10 2.84 13.97
N SER A 76 1.56 3.06 15.17
CA SER A 76 1.16 1.96 16.05
C SER A 76 -0.17 1.33 15.60
N ASN A 77 -0.40 0.07 15.97
CA ASN A 77 -1.63 -0.68 15.69
C ASN A 77 -1.97 -0.87 14.19
N ALA A 78 -0.97 -0.78 13.31
CA ALA A 78 -1.08 -1.10 11.89
C ALA A 78 -1.34 -2.61 11.67
N THR A 79 -2.61 -2.98 11.74
CA THR A 79 -3.08 -4.38 11.74
C THR A 79 -4.01 -4.71 10.57
N LYS A 80 -4.41 -3.70 9.79
CA LYS A 80 -5.37 -3.88 8.68
C LYS A 80 -4.71 -4.41 7.41
N LEU A 81 -3.46 -4.03 7.17
CA LEU A 81 -2.69 -4.51 6.02
C LEU A 81 -1.87 -5.73 6.45
N VAL A 82 -2.35 -6.91 6.08
CA VAL A 82 -1.69 -8.17 6.38
C VAL A 82 -0.41 -8.33 5.56
N GLU A 83 0.53 -9.10 6.10
CA GLU A 83 1.72 -9.56 5.41
C GLU A 83 1.57 -11.05 5.06
N THR A 84 2.30 -11.51 4.03
CA THR A 84 2.35 -12.94 3.68
C THR A 84 3.42 -13.68 4.50
N ASP A 85 3.34 -15.01 4.59
CA ASP A 85 4.25 -15.85 5.40
C ASP A 85 5.76 -15.55 5.23
N SER A 86 6.20 -15.27 3.99
CA SER A 86 7.59 -14.91 3.69
C SER A 86 7.80 -13.42 3.41
N GLY A 87 6.76 -12.61 3.59
CA GLY A 87 6.67 -11.23 3.16
C GLY A 87 6.55 -11.07 1.64
N CYS A 88 5.90 -10.02 1.17
CA CYS A 88 5.84 -9.65 -0.25
C CYS A 88 6.11 -8.15 -0.44
N GLN A 89 6.51 -7.72 -1.63
CA GLN A 89 6.44 -6.29 -1.93
C GLN A 89 4.96 -5.89 -2.14
N GLY A 90 4.64 -4.64 -1.85
CA GLY A 90 3.34 -4.05 -2.14
C GLY A 90 3.53 -2.63 -2.64
N SER A 91 2.51 -2.08 -3.28
CA SER A 91 2.56 -0.74 -3.86
C SER A 91 1.58 0.21 -3.21
N VAL A 92 1.99 1.45 -2.99
CA VAL A 92 1.14 2.52 -2.45
C VAL A 92 1.31 3.78 -3.28
N VAL A 93 0.19 4.43 -3.62
CA VAL A 93 0.17 5.78 -4.18
C VAL A 93 -0.87 6.62 -3.47
N SER A 94 -0.65 7.94 -3.48
CA SER A 94 -1.67 8.90 -3.06
C SER A 94 -2.46 9.41 -4.25
N PHE A 95 -3.72 9.76 -4.02
CA PHE A 95 -4.61 10.31 -5.05
C PHE A 95 -5.56 11.34 -4.44
N PRO A 96 -6.06 12.32 -5.22
CA PRO A 96 -7.03 13.29 -4.72
C PRO A 96 -8.26 12.60 -4.15
N ALA A 97 -8.81 13.13 -3.05
CA ALA A 97 -10.10 12.67 -2.55
C ALA A 97 -11.14 12.70 -3.69
N GLN A 98 -12.10 11.78 -3.65
CA GLN A 98 -13.07 11.58 -4.74
C GLN A 98 -14.50 11.92 -4.29
N ASP A 99 -14.61 12.84 -3.33
CA ASP A 99 -15.88 13.44 -2.91
C ASP A 99 -16.21 14.62 -3.84
N GLU A 100 -17.49 14.97 -3.98
CA GLU A 100 -17.91 16.05 -4.89
C GLU A 100 -17.20 17.37 -4.53
N GLY A 101 -16.30 17.84 -5.41
CA GLY A 101 -15.55 19.09 -5.27
C GLY A 101 -14.05 18.97 -5.00
N ALA A 102 -13.49 17.76 -4.90
CA ALA A 102 -12.12 17.51 -4.44
C ALA A 102 -11.01 17.54 -5.54
N ASP A 103 -11.25 18.27 -6.63
CA ASP A 103 -10.28 18.47 -7.73
C ASP A 103 -9.44 19.77 -7.55
N ILE A 104 -9.26 20.25 -6.31
CA ILE A 104 -8.50 21.47 -6.02
C ILE A 104 -7.10 21.12 -5.51
N GLU A 105 -6.10 21.84 -6.01
CA GLU A 105 -4.73 21.80 -5.51
C GLU A 105 -4.70 22.16 -4.02
N GLY A 106 -4.39 21.19 -3.15
CA GLY A 106 -4.46 21.32 -1.69
C GLY A 106 -5.46 20.40 -0.98
N ASP A 107 -6.29 19.66 -1.72
CA ASP A 107 -7.23 18.70 -1.13
C ASP A 107 -6.53 17.51 -0.46
N PRO A 108 -7.12 16.93 0.61
CA PRO A 108 -6.54 15.80 1.31
C PRO A 108 -6.38 14.62 0.36
N LYS A 109 -5.15 14.14 0.22
CA LYS A 109 -4.87 12.96 -0.60
C LYS A 109 -5.21 11.70 0.18
N TRP A 110 -6.04 10.83 -0.40
CA TRP A 110 -6.26 9.48 0.09
C TRP A 110 -5.12 8.56 -0.36
N LEU A 111 -4.98 7.41 0.28
CA LEU A 111 -4.04 6.37 -0.14
C LEU A 111 -4.77 5.19 -0.77
N ILE A 112 -4.16 4.62 -1.80
CA ILE A 112 -4.53 3.34 -2.37
C ILE A 112 -3.32 2.41 -2.33
N TYR A 113 -3.56 1.14 -2.00
CA TYR A 113 -2.52 0.14 -1.79
C TYR A 113 -2.88 -1.18 -2.45
N THR A 114 -1.91 -1.85 -3.07
CA THR A 114 -2.05 -3.21 -3.62
C THR A 114 -1.05 -4.18 -2.99
N HIS A 115 -1.57 -5.36 -2.62
CA HIS A 115 -0.78 -6.45 -2.06
C HIS A 115 -1.57 -7.76 -2.01
N PRO A 116 -0.91 -8.95 -2.03
CA PRO A 116 -1.58 -10.21 -1.76
C PRO A 116 -2.31 -10.21 -0.42
N SER A 117 -3.59 -10.59 -0.41
CA SER A 117 -4.45 -10.44 0.77
C SER A 117 -4.49 -11.68 1.68
N ASN A 118 -3.81 -12.76 1.30
CA ASN A 118 -3.72 -13.99 2.09
C ASN A 118 -2.49 -13.97 3.03
N GLN A 119 -2.70 -14.22 4.32
CA GLN A 119 -1.61 -14.21 5.31
C GLN A 119 -0.58 -15.33 5.13
N CYS A 120 -0.96 -16.46 4.55
CA CYS A 120 -0.09 -17.64 4.45
C CYS A 120 0.59 -17.75 3.09
N LYS A 121 0.06 -17.12 2.04
CA LYS A 121 0.53 -17.30 0.66
C LYS A 121 0.44 -16.00 -0.11
N ARG A 122 1.29 -15.88 -1.12
CA ARG A 122 1.24 -14.82 -2.13
C ARG A 122 0.08 -15.08 -3.12
N THR A 123 -1.14 -14.87 -2.63
CA THR A 123 -2.36 -15.04 -3.43
C THR A 123 -3.35 -13.90 -3.20
N ASP A 124 -4.28 -13.77 -4.13
CA ASP A 124 -5.45 -12.90 -4.05
C ASP A 124 -5.04 -11.44 -3.91
N LEU A 125 -4.53 -10.85 -5.00
CA LEU A 125 -4.10 -9.44 -5.01
C LEU A 125 -5.31 -8.53 -4.70
N GLY A 126 -5.21 -7.83 -3.58
CA GLY A 126 -6.25 -6.94 -3.07
C GLY A 126 -5.88 -5.48 -3.23
N VAL A 127 -6.89 -4.66 -3.52
CA VAL A 127 -6.82 -3.19 -3.51
C VAL A 127 -7.44 -2.68 -2.21
N TYR A 128 -6.70 -1.86 -1.48
CA TYR A 128 -7.10 -1.25 -0.22
C TYR A 128 -7.13 0.27 -0.36
N VAL A 129 -8.07 0.94 0.30
CA VAL A 129 -8.15 2.40 0.31
C VAL A 129 -8.12 2.91 1.75
N ASN A 130 -7.37 3.97 1.99
CA ASN A 130 -7.38 4.71 3.26
C ASN A 130 -7.70 6.19 3.01
N LYS A 131 -8.84 6.63 3.54
CA LYS A 131 -9.31 8.03 3.45
C LYS A 131 -8.74 8.94 4.54
N SER A 132 -8.01 8.38 5.51
CA SER A 132 -7.36 9.07 6.61
C SER A 132 -5.93 8.53 6.75
N PRO A 133 -5.01 8.95 5.86
CA PRO A 133 -3.71 8.28 5.65
C PRO A 133 -2.83 8.06 6.88
N LYS A 134 -2.94 8.92 7.90
CA LYS A 134 -2.17 8.80 9.17
C LYS A 134 -2.81 7.84 10.18
N ASP A 135 -4.02 7.34 9.93
CA ASP A 135 -4.71 6.37 10.78
C ASP A 135 -4.69 4.98 10.12
N PRO A 136 -3.80 4.07 10.57
CA PRO A 136 -3.64 2.74 9.97
C PRO A 136 -4.82 1.81 10.29
N SER A 137 -5.77 2.22 11.14
CA SER A 137 -7.00 1.47 11.39
C SER A 137 -8.07 1.66 10.29
N LYS A 138 -7.88 2.66 9.41
CA LYS A 138 -8.87 3.13 8.43
C LYS A 138 -8.75 2.52 7.03
N TRP A 139 -7.80 1.62 6.82
CA TRP A 139 -7.76 0.82 5.61
C TRP A 139 -9.05 0.03 5.42
N SER A 140 -9.58 0.05 4.20
CA SER A 140 -10.73 -0.74 3.79
C SER A 140 -10.45 -2.25 3.83
N LYS A 141 -11.49 -3.07 3.64
CA LYS A 141 -11.28 -4.45 3.21
C LYS A 141 -10.71 -4.47 1.78
N PRO A 142 -9.96 -5.52 1.39
CA PRO A 142 -9.45 -5.62 0.04
C PRO A 142 -10.57 -5.87 -0.97
N TRP A 143 -10.53 -5.14 -2.09
CA TRP A 143 -11.21 -5.55 -3.31
C TRP A 143 -10.25 -6.39 -4.16
N ILE A 144 -10.60 -7.64 -4.42
CA ILE A 144 -9.71 -8.58 -5.12
C ILE A 144 -9.72 -8.32 -6.62
N ILE A 145 -8.57 -7.96 -7.19
CA ILE A 145 -8.38 -7.73 -8.63
C ILE A 145 -7.72 -8.91 -9.35
N ASN A 146 -7.12 -9.85 -8.61
CA ASN A 146 -6.64 -11.11 -9.16
C ASN A 146 -6.76 -12.24 -8.14
N ILE A 147 -7.61 -13.23 -8.43
CA ILE A 147 -7.75 -14.44 -7.61
C ILE A 147 -6.58 -15.40 -7.93
N GLY A 148 -6.00 -16.01 -6.91
CA GLY A 148 -4.91 -16.98 -7.05
C GLY A 148 -3.51 -16.36 -6.97
N PRO A 149 -2.46 -17.07 -7.45
CA PRO A 149 -1.06 -16.64 -7.30
C PRO A 149 -0.83 -15.20 -7.76
N SER A 150 -0.33 -14.38 -6.83
CA SER A 150 -0.13 -12.94 -6.99
C SER A 150 1.11 -12.51 -6.21
N GLY A 151 2.05 -11.84 -6.87
CA GLY A 151 3.33 -11.45 -6.28
C GLY A 151 3.43 -9.95 -6.13
N TYR A 152 4.55 -9.40 -6.61
CA TYR A 152 4.85 -7.98 -6.55
C TYR A 152 3.84 -7.19 -7.38
N SER A 153 3.59 -5.94 -7.01
CA SER A 153 2.71 -5.04 -7.76
C SER A 153 3.25 -3.61 -7.78
N ASP A 154 2.80 -2.82 -8.75
CA ASP A 154 3.12 -1.40 -8.86
C ASP A 154 1.90 -0.62 -9.38
N LEU A 155 1.49 0.40 -8.64
CA LEU A 155 0.35 1.26 -8.92
C LEU A 155 0.82 2.59 -9.52
N ALA A 156 0.03 3.10 -10.46
CA ALA A 156 0.11 4.46 -10.95
C ALA A 156 -1.29 5.09 -10.94
N TYR A 157 -1.41 6.29 -10.35
CA TYR A 157 -2.58 7.13 -10.55
C TYR A 157 -2.50 7.78 -11.93
N ILE A 158 -3.52 7.57 -12.76
CA ILE A 158 -3.55 8.04 -14.16
C ILE A 158 -4.57 9.16 -14.39
N GLY A 159 -5.08 9.77 -13.31
CA GLY A 159 -6.01 10.91 -13.35
C GLY A 159 -7.48 10.51 -13.28
N ASN A 160 -8.35 11.47 -12.90
CA ASN A 160 -9.81 11.32 -12.84
C ASN A 160 -10.29 10.08 -12.06
N GLY A 161 -9.61 9.75 -10.95
CA GLY A 161 -9.95 8.57 -10.14
C GLY A 161 -9.57 7.23 -10.76
N TRP A 162 -8.76 7.19 -11.82
CA TRP A 162 -8.29 5.97 -12.48
C TRP A 162 -6.89 5.55 -12.03
N PHE A 163 -6.67 4.24 -12.02
CA PHE A 163 -5.42 3.62 -11.63
C PHE A 163 -5.01 2.54 -12.64
N ALA A 164 -3.72 2.46 -12.91
CA ALA A 164 -3.10 1.32 -13.57
C ALA A 164 -2.29 0.54 -12.53
N CYS A 165 -2.43 -0.79 -12.54
CA CYS A 165 -1.68 -1.70 -11.69
C CYS A 165 -0.94 -2.71 -12.56
N LEU A 166 0.38 -2.78 -12.45
CA LEU A 166 1.17 -3.92 -12.90
C LEU A 166 1.31 -4.93 -11.76
N MET A 167 1.25 -6.22 -12.08
CA MET A 167 1.38 -7.28 -11.06
C MET A 167 2.02 -8.55 -11.61
N GLU A 168 2.81 -9.21 -10.77
CA GLU A 168 3.17 -10.62 -10.96
C GLU A 168 1.95 -11.50 -10.68
N ARG A 169 1.63 -12.42 -11.61
CA ARG A 169 0.57 -13.41 -11.43
C ARG A 169 0.86 -14.72 -12.16
N GLY A 170 0.05 -15.74 -11.90
CA GLY A 170 0.05 -16.97 -12.70
C GLY A 170 -1.05 -17.94 -12.31
N VAL A 171 -0.96 -19.17 -12.81
CA VAL A 171 -1.89 -20.26 -12.48
C VAL A 171 -1.32 -21.11 -11.35
N LYS A 172 -0.03 -21.47 -11.40
CA LYS A 172 0.62 -22.29 -10.36
C LYS A 172 1.53 -21.46 -9.45
N LYS A 173 2.24 -20.49 -10.01
CA LYS A 173 3.16 -19.58 -9.30
C LYS A 173 2.89 -18.14 -9.69
N GLU A 174 3.22 -17.23 -8.78
CA GLU A 174 3.07 -15.79 -8.99
C GLU A 174 4.03 -15.23 -10.05
N THR A 175 5.18 -15.88 -10.29
CA THR A 175 6.24 -15.38 -11.20
C THR A 175 6.11 -15.85 -12.65
N GLU A 176 4.93 -16.34 -13.07
CA GLU A 176 4.74 -16.87 -14.43
C GLU A 176 4.59 -15.76 -15.48
N GLN A 177 4.02 -14.61 -15.11
CA GLN A 177 3.80 -13.49 -16.02
C GLN A 177 3.64 -12.18 -15.26
N ILE A 178 3.83 -11.08 -15.97
CA ILE A 178 3.44 -9.74 -15.53
C ILE A 178 2.15 -9.37 -16.26
N ALA A 179 1.13 -8.97 -15.53
CA ALA A 179 -0.14 -8.52 -16.07
C ALA A 179 -0.44 -7.07 -15.68
N SER A 180 -1.27 -6.40 -16.47
CA SER A 180 -1.78 -5.06 -16.19
C SER A 180 -3.28 -5.10 -15.95
N VAL A 181 -3.75 -4.38 -14.94
CA VAL A 181 -5.18 -4.12 -14.69
C VAL A 181 -5.38 -2.61 -14.58
N VAL A 182 -6.43 -2.09 -15.21
CA VAL A 182 -6.85 -0.69 -15.08
C VAL A 182 -8.23 -0.68 -14.44
N PHE A 183 -8.40 0.14 -13.41
CA PHE A 183 -9.65 0.28 -12.68
C PHE A 183 -9.85 1.71 -12.17
N SER A 184 -11.09 2.06 -11.87
CA SER A 184 -11.48 3.35 -11.32
C SER A 184 -11.82 3.23 -9.83
N TYR A 185 -11.82 4.36 -9.12
CA TYR A 185 -12.30 4.44 -7.75
C TYR A 185 -13.78 4.01 -7.62
N ASN A 186 -14.58 4.21 -8.67
CA ASN A 186 -15.97 3.79 -8.70
C ASN A 186 -16.12 2.26 -8.69
N ASP A 187 -15.21 1.53 -9.33
CA ASP A 187 -15.21 0.06 -9.30
C ASP A 187 -14.98 -0.47 -7.87
N ILE A 188 -14.11 0.20 -7.10
CA ILE A 188 -13.83 -0.10 -5.69
C ILE A 188 -15.05 0.20 -4.81
N LYS A 189 -15.72 1.34 -5.04
CA LYS A 189 -16.94 1.72 -4.31
C LYS A 189 -18.06 0.70 -4.54
N GLN A 190 -18.31 0.33 -5.79
CA GLN A 190 -19.38 -0.60 -6.16
C GLN A 190 -19.14 -2.01 -5.63
N SER A 191 -17.89 -2.49 -5.67
CA SER A 191 -17.55 -3.80 -5.11
C SER A 191 -17.79 -3.87 -3.61
N THR A 192 -17.50 -2.78 -2.88
CA THR A 192 -17.83 -2.65 -1.46
C THR A 192 -19.34 -2.70 -1.23
N THR A 193 -20.13 -2.05 -2.09
CA THR A 193 -21.60 -2.08 -2.02
C THR A 193 -22.16 -3.48 -2.30
N MET A 194 -21.67 -4.20 -3.31
CA MET A 194 -22.10 -5.58 -3.60
C MET A 194 -21.72 -6.56 -2.47
N GLN A 195 -20.53 -6.40 -1.88
CA GLN A 195 -20.11 -7.22 -0.74
C GLN A 195 -20.94 -6.91 0.53
N CYS A 196 -21.39 -5.66 0.70
CA CYS A 196 -22.31 -5.26 1.77
C CYS A 196 -23.73 -5.83 1.56
N ILE A 197 -24.24 -5.84 0.32
CA ILE A 197 -25.53 -6.46 -0.02
C ILE A 197 -25.49 -7.98 0.21
N MET A 198 -24.39 -8.66 -0.16
CA MET A 198 -24.24 -10.10 0.09
C MET A 198 -24.01 -10.46 1.57
N SER A 199 -23.66 -9.49 2.43
CA SER A 199 -23.55 -9.71 3.88
C SER A 199 -24.89 -9.69 4.64
N CYS A 200 -26.02 -9.51 3.94
CA CYS A 200 -27.38 -9.51 4.52
C CYS A 200 -28.35 -10.54 3.92
N GLN A 201 -27.89 -11.61 3.27
CA GLN A 201 -28.78 -12.71 2.86
C GLN A 201 -28.11 -14.08 3.03
N CYS A 202 -28.53 -14.81 4.06
CA CYS A 202 -28.39 -16.27 4.11
C CYS A 202 -29.28 -16.88 3.02
N PHE A 203 -28.69 -17.47 1.98
CA PHE A 203 -29.38 -18.45 1.17
C PHE A 203 -28.83 -19.84 1.46
N LYS A 204 -29.70 -20.69 1.99
CA LYS A 204 -29.54 -22.14 2.00
C LYS A 204 -29.49 -22.62 0.56
N CYS A 205 -28.49 -23.41 0.20
CA CYS A 205 -28.54 -24.20 -1.03
C CYS A 205 -29.53 -25.36 -0.87
N PRO A 206 -30.28 -25.72 -1.93
CA PRO A 206 -31.00 -26.99 -2.00
C PRO A 206 -30.03 -28.19 -2.08
#